data_AF-A0A1W1XL39-F1
#
_entry.id   AF-A0A1W1XL39-F1
#
_cell.length_a   1.000
_cell.length_b   1.000
_cell.length_c   1.000
_cell.angle_alpha   90.00
_cell.angle_beta   90.00
_cell.angle_gamma   90.00
#
_symmetry.space_group_name_H-M   'P 1'
#
loop_
_entity.id
_entity.type
_entity.pdbx_description
1 polymer ?
#
loop_
_entity_poly.entity_id
_entity_poly.type
_entity_poly.pdbx_seq_one_letter_code
_entity_poly.pdbx_strand_id
1 'polypeptide(L)' 'MIGGIGMPELLVILVIVLIIFGAGKLPEIGAGLGKGIRNFKKATQEAELAGSKSESVEKIETKQESAETDKTTS' A
#
# COMPACT_ATOMS: atom_id res chain seq x y z
N MET A 1 30.20 -21.64 21.03
CA MET A 1 29.20 -21.04 21.95
C MET A 1 29.21 -19.53 21.73
N ILE A 2 28.61 -19.07 20.63
CA ILE A 2 28.37 -17.64 20.39
C ILE A 2 26.99 -17.61 19.72
N GLY A 3 25.96 -17.59 20.56
CA GLY A 3 24.60 -17.36 20.11
C GLY A 3 24.50 -15.88 19.78
N GLY A 4 24.13 -15.56 18.55
CA GLY A 4 23.86 -14.18 18.15
C GLY A 4 22.82 -13.54 19.06
N ILE A 5 22.80 -12.20 19.09
CA ILE A 5 21.83 -11.39 19.83
C ILE A 5 20.44 -12.00 19.64
N GLY A 6 19.94 -12.62 20.71
CA GLY A 6 18.65 -13.27 20.69
C GLY A 6 17.53 -12.25 20.84
N MET A 7 16.30 -12.73 20.66
CA MET A 7 15.12 -11.95 21.00
C MET A 7 15.15 -11.40 22.44
N PRO A 8 15.67 -12.12 23.46
CA PRO A 8 15.77 -11.59 24.83
C PRO A 8 16.68 -10.37 24.95
N GLU A 9 17.90 -10.40 24.41
CA GLU A 9 18.82 -9.25 24.45
C GLU A 9 18.24 -8.02 23.75
N LEU A 10 17.58 -8.21 22.59
CA LEU A 10 16.95 -7.11 21.87
C LEU A 10 15.82 -6.47 22.69
N LEU A 11 15.06 -7.26 23.43
CA LEU A 11 13.99 -6.79 24.31
C LEU A 11 14.56 -5.98 25.50
N VAL A 12 15.67 -6.43 26.09
CA VAL A 12 16.36 -5.68 27.16
C VAL A 12 16.84 -4.31 26.66
N ILE A 13 17.46 -4.26 25.47
CA ILE A 13 17.89 -3.00 24.86
C ILE A 13 16.68 -2.10 24.58
N LEU A 14 15.59 -2.66 24.05
CA LEU A 14 14.35 -1.93 23.80
C LEU A 14 13.81 -1.28 25.08
N VAL A 15 13.81 -2.00 26.21
CA VAL A 15 13.36 -1.46 27.50
C VAL A 15 14.24 -0.29 27.96
N ILE A 16 15.56 -0.38 27.81
CA ILE A 16 16.48 0.73 28.16
C ILE A 16 16.19 1.97 27.30
N VAL A 17 16.02 1.78 26.00
CA VAL A 17 15.64 2.85 25.06
C VAL A 17 14.29 3.46 25.46
N LEU A 18 13.31 2.63 25.82
CA LEU A 18 12.01 3.08 26.30
C LEU A 18 12.07 3.89 27.59
N ILE A 19 13.02 3.62 28.49
CA ILE A 19 13.21 4.42 29.71
C ILE A 19 13.79 5.79 29.37
N ILE A 20 14.76 5.86 28.44
CA ILE A 20 15.42 7.11 28.04
C ILE A 20 14.46 8.01 27.25
N PHE A 21 13.78 7.44 26.25
CA PHE A 21 12.91 8.20 25.34
C PHE A 21 11.46 8.26 25.82
N GLY A 22 11.02 7.33 26.68
CA GLY A 22 9.63 7.17 27.11
C GLY A 22 8.80 6.30 26.17
N ALA A 23 7.81 5.59 26.73
CA ALA A 23 6.89 4.71 25.99
C ALA A 23 6.03 5.43 24.93
N GLY A 24 5.82 6.74 25.08
CA GLY A 24 5.04 7.54 24.13
C GLY A 24 5.81 7.95 22.86
N LYS A 25 7.15 7.99 22.89
CA LYS A 25 7.93 8.51 21.76
C LYS A 25 8.05 7.54 20.60
N LEU A 26 8.13 6.23 20.87
CA LEU A 26 8.16 5.21 19.82
C LEU A 26 6.89 5.21 18.93
N PRO A 27 5.67 5.20 19.47
CA PRO A 27 4.46 5.25 18.64
C PRO A 27 4.29 6.59 17.92
N GLU A 28 4.73 7.71 18.53
CA GLU A 28 4.71 9.04 17.90
C GLU A 28 5.59 9.06 16.63
N ILE A 29 6.82 8.58 16.73
CA ILE A 29 7.77 8.48 15.61
C ILE A 29 7.29 7.42 14.60
N GLY A 30 6.82 6.28 15.07
CA GLY A 30 6.31 5.19 14.24
C GLY A 30 5.08 5.60 13.40
N ALA A 31 4.19 6.42 13.95
CA ALA A 31 3.03 6.94 13.22
C ALA A 31 3.46 7.88 12.07
N GLY A 32 4.49 8.71 12.29
CA GLY A 32 5.06 9.58 11.26
C GLY A 32 5.72 8.77 10.13
N LEU A 33 6.62 7.84 10.51
CA LEU A 33 7.30 6.94 9.56
C LEU A 33 6.30 6.06 8.79
N GLY A 34 5.29 5.52 9.47
CA GLY A 34 4.27 4.67 8.86
C GLY A 34 3.44 5.41 7.80
N LYS A 35 3.08 6.67 8.05
CA LYS A 35 2.44 7.53 7.03
C LYS A 35 3.37 7.77 5.85
N GLY A 36 4.64 8.09 6.09
CA GLY A 36 5.63 8.28 5.04
C GLY A 36 5.80 7.05 4.15
N ILE A 37 6.01 5.87 4.75
CA ILE A 37 6.14 4.59 4.03
C ILE A 37 4.87 4.27 3.25
N ARG A 38 3.68 4.49 3.83
CA ARG A 38 2.40 4.25 3.15
C ARG A 38 2.21 5.15 1.94
N ASN A 39 2.53 6.43 2.06
CA ASN A 39 2.46 7.38 0.96
C ASN A 39 3.49 7.05 -0.13
N PHE A 40 4.72 6.68 0.26
CA PHE A 40 5.75 6.24 -0.66
C PHE A 40 5.32 4.99 -1.45
N LYS A 41 4.80 3.96 -0.76
CA LYS A 41 4.28 2.74 -1.41
C LYS A 41 3.10 3.02 -2.34
N LYS A 42 2.23 3.98 -2.02
CA LYS A 42 1.15 4.40 -2.90
C LYS A 42 1.69 5.07 -4.17
N ALA A 43 2.55 6.07 -4.02
CA ALA A 43 3.16 6.76 -5.14
C ALA A 43 3.96 5.82 -6.06
N THR A 44 4.70 4.86 -5.49
CA THR A 44 5.44 3.87 -6.28
C THR A 44 4.50 2.95 -7.06
N GLN A 45 3.40 2.49 -6.46
CA GLN A 45 2.41 1.66 -7.16
C GLN A 45 1.66 2.44 -8.23
N GLU A 46 1.33 3.71 -7.98
CA GLU A 46 0.71 4.58 -8.99
C GLU A 46 1.68 4.87 -10.15
N ALA A 47 2.98 5.02 -9.88
CA ALA A 47 4.00 5.16 -10.91
C ALA A 47 4.18 3.87 -11.74
N GLU A 48 4.17 2.70 -11.10
CA GLU A 48 4.19 1.41 -11.81
C GLU A 48 2.93 1.22 -12.66
N LEU A 49 1.74 1.47 -12.10
CA LEU A 49 0.48 1.40 -12.86
C LEU A 49 0.43 2.42 -13.99
N ALA A 50 0.95 3.63 -13.81
CA ALA A 50 1.00 4.65 -14.87
C ALA A 50 1.93 4.24 -16.02
N GLY A 51 3.02 3.52 -15.73
CA GLY A 51 3.87 2.90 -16.74
C GLY A 51 3.18 1.75 -17.49
N SER A 52 2.29 0.99 -16.81
CA SER A 52 1.54 -0.12 -17.41
C SER A 52 0.20 0.26 -18.03
N LYS A 53 -0.37 1.45 -17.74
CA LYS A 53 -1.69 1.87 -18.24
C LYS A 53 -1.67 2.42 -19.68
N SER A 54 -0.52 2.42 -20.35
CA SER A 54 -0.45 2.73 -21.78
C SER A 54 -1.02 1.64 -22.70
N GLU A 55 -1.35 0.44 -22.18
CA GLU A 55 -1.81 -0.71 -22.99
C GLU A 55 -3.27 -1.16 -22.73
N SER A 56 -4.08 -0.44 -21.94
CA SER A 56 -5.43 -0.93 -21.59
C SER A 56 -6.57 0.08 -21.75
N VAL A 57 -6.40 1.09 -22.61
CA VAL A 57 -7.47 2.02 -23.01
C VAL A 57 -7.83 1.78 -24.49
N GLU A 58 -8.26 0.57 -24.86
CA GLU A 58 -8.90 0.33 -26.17
C GLU A 58 -10.00 -0.75 -26.12
N LYS A 59 -10.67 -0.95 -24.97
CA LYS A 59 -11.72 -1.97 -24.90
C LYS A 59 -12.92 -1.61 -24.02
N ILE A 60 -13.45 -0.40 -24.18
CA ILE A 60 -14.73 -0.05 -23.55
C ILE A 60 -15.61 0.83 -24.45
N GLU A 61 -15.69 0.59 -25.76
CA GLU A 61 -16.77 1.20 -26.58
C GLU A 61 -17.24 0.28 -27.71
N THR A 62 -17.80 -0.90 -27.39
CA THR A 62 -18.71 -1.60 -28.32
C THR A 62 -19.60 -2.57 -27.54
N LYS A 63 -20.68 -2.10 -26.90
CA LYS A 63 -21.89 -2.92 -26.67
C LYS A 63 -23.08 -2.16 -26.06
N GLN A 64 -23.64 -1.16 -26.74
CA GLN A 64 -25.00 -0.68 -26.43
C GLN A 64 -25.70 -0.13 -27.68
N GLU A 65 -25.96 -0.98 -28.68
CA GLU A 65 -27.03 -0.72 -29.65
C GLU A 65 -27.41 -2.03 -30.34
N SER A 66 -28.30 -2.82 -29.75
CA SER A 66 -29.07 -3.90 -30.40
C SER A 66 -29.97 -4.59 -29.38
N ALA A 67 -31.00 -3.88 -28.93
CA ALA A 67 -32.24 -4.50 -28.46
C ALA A 67 -33.34 -3.43 -28.52
N GLU A 68 -34.40 -3.74 -29.28
CA GLU A 68 -35.72 -3.09 -29.28
C GLU A 68 -36.05 -2.07 -30.38
N THR A 69 -36.48 -2.57 -31.54
CA THR A 69 -37.69 -2.12 -32.27
C THR A 69 -38.09 -3.27 -33.19
N ASP A 70 -38.99 -4.15 -32.74
CA ASP A 70 -40.43 -4.11 -32.96
C ASP A 70 -40.88 -4.33 -34.42
N LYS A 71 -42.00 -5.03 -34.50
CA LYS A 71 -42.67 -5.57 -35.68
C LYS A 71 -43.12 -4.44 -36.61
N THR A 72 -43.62 -4.81 -37.79
CA THR A 72 -44.20 -3.96 -38.88
C THR A 72 -43.14 -3.60 -39.93
N THR A 73 -43.00 -4.33 -41.02
CA THR A 73 -43.88 -4.20 -42.20
C THR A 73 -43.62 -5.37 -43.15
N SER A 74 -44.65 -6.18 -43.40
CA SER A 74 -44.90 -6.80 -44.71
C SER A 74 -45.75 -5.84 -45.53
#